data_AF-A0A420HRV8-F1
#
_entry.id   AF-A0A420HRV8-F1
#
_cell.length_a   1.000
_cell.length_b   1.000
_cell.length_c   1.000
_cell.angle_alpha   90.00
_cell.angle_beta   90.00
_cell.angle_gamma   90.00
#
_symmetry.space_group_name_H-M   'P 1'
#
loop_
_entity.id
_entity.type
_entity.pdbx_description
1 polymer ?
#
loop_
_entity_poly.entity_id
_entity_poly.type
_entity_poly.pdbx_seq_one_letter_code
_entity_poly.pdbx_strand_id
1 'polypeptide(L)'
;MSCRTSFTCQRCNNLIRSIRGLEIYPKEFENWGLINRKIALKIQGTYAKRCFSRPYLTTRRSFSSITNRNLKFENQLKFRRESIGDENGEKRLLAPDNLFHPFSSSPLPTIRKRAAFIKKNAYCPHPDHNQTRLPLSPDDPEARKSAEGPLLPAHVKFECPDCGIPVYCSEEHWMDDFEEHLQICDTLRQINEDDHDLHSGRFFPEFSYPTYQIEEAMINMTTWDTLLYSREFQAIDNERSLRQATKLLTYPITIGSILHELSPYDIKKGGRLTVEGLKSLSALRYNLHPPKSGSGPGIKGLRPKSPPVRIFVIGARAESSLPRDVWMQLVYLFPRSDFHLILIGPESMANRDDEFPLPQRTPSNPFGAIVEDRISPQLKISTYVEYYHNLHKVGHFYPYDPYFDCFMLFHPGLGHPAGSHEWEETLPLLLETKVPILATGYTLFDMKRDVDWVKNKSNGEVDILLEPGENRFRSLRWDLNDMDPQDITCGNWGVWGFRGKRYEAQKKNLEQ
;
A
#
# COMPACT_ATOMS: atom_id res chain seq x y z
N MET A 1 7.34 -9.87 -61.99
CA MET A 1 6.20 -10.81 -61.90
C MET A 1 5.19 -10.22 -60.94
N SER A 2 3.99 -9.98 -61.44
CA SER A 2 2.85 -9.40 -60.74
C SER A 2 2.23 -10.38 -59.75
N CYS A 3 1.85 -9.90 -58.57
CA CYS A 3 0.63 -10.37 -57.94
C CYS A 3 -0.01 -9.21 -57.17
N ARG A 4 -1.12 -8.70 -57.73
CA ARG A 4 -2.11 -7.88 -57.04
C ARG A 4 -3.10 -8.84 -56.39
N THR A 5 -3.65 -8.47 -55.23
CA THR A 5 -5.11 -8.35 -55.07
C THR A 5 -5.45 -7.57 -53.80
N SER A 6 -6.34 -6.61 -53.99
CA SER A 6 -6.91 -5.67 -53.05
C SER A 6 -8.40 -5.95 -52.92
N PHE A 7 -8.97 -5.91 -51.73
CA PHE A 7 -10.41 -5.74 -51.57
C PHE A 7 -10.70 -4.69 -50.50
N THR A 8 -10.85 -3.43 -50.93
CA THR A 8 -11.54 -2.39 -50.18
C THR A 8 -12.61 -1.75 -51.06
N CYS A 9 -13.83 -1.70 -50.52
CA CYS A 9 -15.04 -1.29 -51.24
C CYS A 9 -15.06 0.22 -51.52
N GLN A 10 -15.40 0.60 -52.76
CA GLN A 10 -15.49 2.01 -53.20
C GLN A 10 -16.55 2.84 -52.44
N ARG A 11 -17.54 2.21 -51.79
CA ARG A 11 -18.49 2.93 -50.91
C ARG A 11 -17.83 3.47 -49.64
N CYS A 12 -16.85 2.77 -49.09
CA CYS A 12 -16.15 3.19 -47.87
C CYS A 12 -15.21 4.39 -48.13
N ASN A 13 -14.63 4.46 -49.33
CA ASN A 13 -13.71 5.53 -49.69
C ASN A 13 -14.41 6.89 -49.91
N ASN A 14 -15.70 6.88 -50.28
CA ASN A 14 -16.50 8.09 -50.46
C ASN A 14 -17.02 8.67 -49.12
N LEU A 15 -17.22 7.82 -48.10
CA LEU A 15 -17.61 8.24 -46.75
C LEU A 15 -16.46 8.96 -46.02
N ILE A 16 -15.21 8.51 -46.22
CA ILE A 16 -14.02 9.12 -45.62
C ILE A 16 -13.73 10.51 -46.22
N ARG A 17 -14.12 10.76 -47.47
CA ARG A 17 -13.99 12.09 -48.10
C ARG A 17 -15.07 13.09 -47.66
N SER A 18 -16.24 12.61 -47.23
CA SER A 18 -17.36 13.45 -46.77
C SER A 18 -17.16 14.05 -45.37
N ILE A 19 -16.30 13.46 -44.54
CA ILE A 19 -16.17 13.83 -43.12
C ILE A 19 -15.04 14.87 -42.89
N ARG A 20 -14.18 15.11 -43.87
CA ARG A 20 -13.06 16.08 -43.78
C ARG A 20 -13.44 17.54 -44.13
N GLY A 21 -14.73 17.88 -44.20
CA GLY A 21 -15.20 19.15 -44.76
C GLY A 21 -16.20 19.94 -43.90
N LEU A 22 -16.14 19.87 -42.57
CA LEU A 22 -16.99 20.67 -41.69
C LEU A 22 -16.17 21.38 -40.60
N GLU A 23 -15.67 22.56 -40.95
CA GLU A 23 -15.33 23.61 -39.97
C GLU A 23 -16.63 24.27 -39.52
N ILE A 24 -16.93 24.25 -38.22
CA ILE A 24 -18.07 24.97 -37.65
C ILE A 24 -17.54 25.90 -36.55
N TYR A 25 -17.47 27.20 -36.88
CA TYR A 25 -17.48 28.29 -35.90
C TYR A 25 -18.93 28.55 -35.45
N PRO A 26 -19.11 29.04 -34.21
CA PRO A 26 -19.93 30.24 -34.09
C PRO A 26 -19.32 31.32 -33.18
N LYS A 27 -19.51 32.55 -33.64
CA LYS A 27 -19.24 33.82 -33.00
C LYS A 27 -20.37 34.23 -32.04
N GLU A 28 -19.96 35.00 -31.03
CA GLU A 28 -20.60 36.21 -30.47
C GLU A 28 -21.98 36.08 -29.78
N PHE A 29 -21.97 36.32 -28.46
CA PHE A 29 -22.98 37.15 -27.79
C PHE A 29 -22.28 38.13 -26.84
N GLU A 30 -22.58 39.41 -27.03
CA GLU A 30 -22.07 40.57 -26.31
C GLU A 30 -22.89 40.93 -25.05
N ASN A 31 -22.18 41.55 -24.10
CA ASN A 31 -22.55 42.72 -23.27
C ASN A 31 -23.72 42.69 -22.27
N TRP A 32 -23.35 42.76 -20.99
CA TRP A 32 -23.81 43.70 -19.93
C TRP A 32 -22.93 43.44 -18.69
N GLY A 33 -22.38 44.39 -17.91
CA GLY A 33 -22.35 45.84 -17.89
C GLY A 33 -21.37 46.30 -16.80
N LEU A 34 -20.43 47.17 -17.19
CA LEU A 34 -19.97 48.39 -16.50
C LEU A 34 -20.36 48.62 -15.01
N ILE A 35 -19.35 48.81 -14.11
CA ILE A 35 -19.01 50.08 -13.40
C ILE A 35 -18.28 49.89 -12.03
N ASN A 36 -17.09 50.52 -11.94
CA ASN A 36 -16.38 51.08 -10.75
C ASN A 36 -15.85 50.13 -9.65
N ARG A 37 -14.67 50.31 -9.02
CA ARG A 37 -13.82 51.50 -8.80
C ARG A 37 -12.42 51.05 -8.34
N LYS A 38 -11.39 51.82 -8.73
CA LYS A 38 -10.04 51.84 -8.14
C LYS A 38 -10.12 52.13 -6.62
N ILE A 39 -9.20 51.54 -5.85
CA ILE A 39 -8.25 52.26 -4.95
C ILE A 39 -7.15 51.26 -4.54
N ALA A 40 -5.92 51.60 -4.92
CA ALA A 40 -4.71 50.97 -4.41
C ALA A 40 -4.23 51.76 -3.20
N LEU A 41 -3.91 51.08 -2.10
CA LEU A 41 -3.10 51.64 -1.02
C LEU A 41 -1.99 50.65 -0.66
N LYS A 42 -0.78 51.05 -1.03
CA LYS A 42 0.50 50.54 -0.53
C LYS A 42 0.58 50.78 0.97
N ILE A 43 0.90 49.75 1.75
CA ILE A 43 1.60 49.91 3.01
C ILE A 43 2.80 48.95 3.00
N GLN A 44 3.98 49.56 2.97
CA GLN A 44 5.27 48.89 3.14
C GLN A 44 5.46 48.57 4.62
N GLY A 45 5.75 47.31 4.93
CA GLY A 45 6.15 46.85 6.26
C GLY A 45 7.42 46.02 6.15
N THR A 46 8.55 46.69 6.35
CA THR A 46 9.90 46.13 6.47
C THR A 46 10.05 45.31 7.74
N TYR A 47 10.49 44.03 7.69
CA TYR A 47 11.25 43.44 8.80
C TYR A 47 12.29 42.42 8.35
N ALA A 48 13.39 42.42 9.08
CA ALA A 48 14.74 42.05 8.68
C ALA A 48 15.03 40.55 8.59
N LYS A 49 15.88 40.21 7.60
CA LYS A 49 16.70 38.99 7.57
C LYS A 49 17.78 39.07 8.66
N ARG A 50 17.96 37.98 9.42
CA ARG A 50 19.22 37.68 10.12
C ARG A 50 19.77 36.36 9.60
N CYS A 51 20.92 36.46 8.94
CA CYS A 51 21.82 35.36 8.59
C CYS A 51 22.85 35.20 9.72
N PHE A 52 23.14 33.96 10.12
CA PHE A 52 24.39 33.45 10.73
C PHE A 52 24.27 31.91 10.71
N SER A 53 25.27 31.05 10.57
CA SER A 53 26.62 31.04 10.00
C SER A 53 27.01 29.55 9.93
N ARG A 54 27.63 29.08 8.85
CA ARG A 54 28.27 27.75 8.76
C ARG A 54 29.44 27.66 9.76
N PRO A 55 29.82 26.46 10.27
CA PRO A 55 30.90 25.73 9.58
C PRO A 55 30.94 24.19 9.71
N TYR A 56 31.84 23.61 8.91
CA TYR A 56 32.53 22.30 8.99
C TYR A 56 32.05 21.11 8.13
N LEU A 57 32.84 20.89 7.06
CA LEU A 57 33.02 19.60 6.39
C LEU A 57 33.68 18.60 7.34
N THR A 58 33.16 17.38 7.39
CA THR A 58 33.98 16.18 7.63
C THR A 58 33.57 15.06 6.69
N THR A 59 34.55 14.57 5.95
CA THR A 59 34.51 13.39 5.09
C THR A 59 34.33 12.12 5.93
N ARG A 60 33.32 11.29 5.63
CA ARG A 60 33.29 9.88 6.04
C ARG A 60 32.81 8.96 4.92
N ARG A 61 33.50 7.82 4.90
CA ARG A 61 33.61 6.79 3.87
C ARG A 61 32.29 6.02 3.71
N SER A 62 31.88 5.83 2.46
CA SER A 62 30.77 4.96 2.07
C SER A 62 31.19 3.49 2.15
N PHE A 63 30.52 2.72 3.02
CA PHE A 63 30.47 1.26 2.91
C PHE A 63 29.25 0.89 2.07
N SER A 64 29.49 0.08 1.03
CA SER A 64 28.49 -0.43 0.10
C SER A 64 27.92 -1.75 0.62
N SER A 65 26.64 -1.78 0.99
CA SER A 65 25.84 -3.00 1.07
C SER A 65 24.73 -2.93 0.02
N ILE A 66 24.68 -3.98 -0.79
CA ILE A 66 23.72 -4.21 -1.86
C ILE A 66 22.34 -4.38 -1.22
N THR A 67 21.44 -3.45 -1.50
CA THR A 67 20.02 -3.53 -1.11
C THR A 67 19.21 -3.21 -2.36
N ASN A 68 18.19 -4.04 -2.63
CA ASN A 68 17.17 -3.80 -3.64
C ASN A 68 16.52 -2.44 -3.36
N ARG A 69 17.02 -1.40 -4.04
CA ARG A 69 16.47 -0.06 -3.98
C ARG A 69 15.20 -0.03 -4.82
N ASN A 70 14.07 -0.39 -4.20
CA ASN A 70 12.78 0.10 -4.64
C ASN A 70 12.87 1.64 -4.63
N LEU A 71 12.86 2.22 -5.82
CA LEU A 71 12.96 3.65 -5.99
C LEU A 71 11.73 4.33 -5.37
N LYS A 72 12.00 5.09 -4.31
CA LYS A 72 11.40 6.41 -4.03
C LYS A 72 9.87 6.47 -4.07
N PHE A 73 9.26 6.07 -2.96
CA PHE A 73 7.95 6.55 -2.52
C PHE A 73 7.96 8.07 -2.13
N GLU A 74 9.10 8.74 -2.24
CA GLU A 74 9.44 10.01 -1.58
C GLU A 74 9.00 11.32 -2.27
N ASN A 75 8.40 11.30 -3.46
CA ASN A 75 7.89 12.55 -4.06
C ASN A 75 6.36 12.67 -4.05
N GLN A 76 5.64 11.72 -3.47
CA GLN A 76 4.18 11.66 -3.58
C GLN A 76 3.41 12.23 -2.37
N LEU A 77 4.07 12.57 -1.24
CA LEU A 77 3.34 12.92 0.00
C LEU A 77 3.88 14.16 0.74
N LYS A 78 4.27 15.22 0.02
CA LYS A 78 4.21 16.58 0.61
C LYS A 78 2.84 17.19 0.35
N PHE A 79 1.79 16.65 0.98
CA PHE A 79 0.51 17.34 1.07
C PHE A 79 0.66 18.53 2.01
N ARG A 80 0.95 19.69 1.42
CA ARG A 80 0.97 20.96 2.12
C ARG A 80 -0.48 21.29 2.48
N ARG A 81 -0.84 21.20 3.77
CA ARG A 81 -2.06 21.84 4.30
C ARG A 81 -1.90 23.35 4.18
N GLU A 82 -2.20 23.90 3.02
CA GLU A 82 -2.50 25.31 2.84
C GLU A 82 -3.92 25.40 2.25
N SER A 83 -4.90 25.34 3.15
CA SER A 83 -6.26 25.78 2.85
C SER A 83 -6.24 27.31 2.72
N ILE A 84 -6.04 27.81 1.51
CA ILE A 84 -6.28 29.21 1.11
C ILE A 84 -7.00 29.17 -0.23
N GLY A 85 -8.11 29.91 -0.32
CA GLY A 85 -9.15 29.79 -1.34
C GLY A 85 -8.72 30.00 -2.80
N ASP A 86 -9.65 29.61 -3.67
CA ASP A 86 -9.70 29.71 -5.12
C ASP A 86 -9.47 31.13 -5.69
N GLU A 87 -8.26 31.68 -5.56
CA GLU A 87 -7.91 32.95 -6.24
C GLU A 87 -6.57 32.95 -6.98
N ASN A 88 -5.90 31.81 -7.15
CA ASN A 88 -4.87 31.66 -8.19
C ASN A 88 -4.88 30.22 -8.67
N GLY A 89 -5.31 29.98 -9.90
CA GLY A 89 -5.33 28.64 -10.50
C GLY A 89 -3.97 27.97 -10.38
N GLU A 90 -3.85 27.05 -9.42
CA GLU A 90 -2.69 26.19 -9.28
C GLU A 90 -2.46 25.52 -10.63
N LYS A 91 -1.24 25.61 -11.15
CA LYS A 91 -0.87 25.05 -12.45
C LYS A 91 -1.06 23.53 -12.41
N ARG A 92 -2.26 23.06 -12.77
CA ARG A 92 -2.49 21.68 -13.16
C ARG A 92 -1.54 21.37 -14.31
N LEU A 93 -0.62 20.45 -14.08
CA LEU A 93 0.40 20.05 -15.06
C LEU A 93 -0.21 19.19 -16.17
N LEU A 94 -1.26 18.44 -15.83
CA LEU A 94 -2.00 17.57 -16.73
C LEU A 94 -3.50 17.71 -16.50
N ALA A 95 -4.24 17.60 -17.60
CA ALA A 95 -5.70 17.60 -17.58
C ALA A 95 -6.24 16.15 -17.39
N PRO A 96 -7.43 15.96 -16.80
CA PRO A 96 -7.95 14.62 -16.49
C PRO A 96 -8.19 13.71 -17.71
N ASP A 97 -8.39 14.32 -18.88
CA ASP A 97 -8.60 13.71 -20.19
C ASP A 97 -7.29 13.40 -20.94
N ASN A 98 -6.15 13.89 -20.44
CA ASN A 98 -4.83 13.75 -21.08
C ASN A 98 -3.78 13.23 -20.10
N LEU A 99 -4.04 12.06 -19.51
CA LEU A 99 -3.15 11.42 -18.53
C LEU A 99 -2.22 10.39 -19.15
N PHE A 100 -2.58 9.81 -20.30
CA PHE A 100 -1.76 8.79 -20.94
C PHE A 100 -0.61 9.44 -21.74
N HIS A 101 0.63 9.20 -21.30
CA HIS A 101 1.83 9.55 -22.05
C HIS A 101 2.84 8.40 -21.96
N PRO A 102 3.56 8.06 -23.05
CA PRO A 102 4.70 7.16 -22.94
C PRO A 102 5.72 7.69 -21.93
N PHE A 103 6.28 6.79 -21.13
CA PHE A 103 7.13 7.13 -19.99
C PHE A 103 8.35 7.97 -20.38
N SER A 104 8.97 7.72 -21.54
CA SER A 104 10.09 8.54 -22.02
C SER A 104 9.70 9.93 -22.49
N SER A 105 8.54 10.08 -23.12
CA SER A 105 8.06 11.35 -23.68
C SER A 105 7.13 12.12 -22.74
N SER A 106 6.86 11.58 -21.54
CA SER A 106 5.99 12.20 -20.55
C SER A 106 6.39 13.65 -20.28
N PRO A 107 5.44 14.59 -20.14
CA PRO A 107 5.75 15.98 -19.79
C PRO A 107 6.35 16.10 -18.38
N LEU A 108 6.14 15.10 -17.52
CA LEU A 108 6.59 15.10 -16.14
C LEU A 108 8.03 14.57 -15.99
N PRO A 109 8.96 15.36 -15.40
CA PRO A 109 10.35 14.94 -15.26
C PRO A 109 10.55 13.77 -14.29
N THR A 110 9.63 13.55 -13.35
CA THR A 110 9.66 12.42 -12.41
C THR A 110 9.46 11.10 -13.14
N ILE A 111 8.46 11.03 -14.03
CA ILE A 111 8.14 9.85 -14.83
C ILE A 111 9.25 9.57 -15.84
N ARG A 112 9.79 10.58 -16.52
CA ARG A 112 10.95 10.38 -17.42
C ARG A 112 12.19 9.82 -16.71
N LYS A 113 12.45 10.25 -15.48
CA LYS A 113 13.55 9.71 -14.66
C LYS A 113 13.30 8.24 -14.30
N ARG A 114 12.06 7.88 -13.98
CA ARG A 114 11.66 6.49 -13.73
C ARG A 114 11.81 5.64 -14.98
N ALA A 115 11.37 6.13 -16.14
CA ALA A 115 11.58 5.49 -17.45
C ALA A 115 13.07 5.19 -17.71
N ALA A 116 13.93 6.19 -17.50
CA ALA A 116 15.36 6.06 -17.68
C ALA A 116 16.00 5.09 -16.68
N PHE A 117 15.41 4.91 -15.50
CA PHE A 117 15.85 3.90 -14.55
C PHE A 117 15.42 2.50 -15.00
N ILE A 118 14.17 2.32 -15.41
CA ILE A 118 13.66 1.05 -15.91
C ILE A 118 14.52 0.57 -17.09
N LYS A 119 14.78 1.44 -18.08
CA LYS A 119 15.64 1.12 -19.24
C LYS A 119 17.08 0.75 -18.90
N LYS A 120 17.57 1.09 -17.70
CA LYS A 120 18.93 0.78 -17.26
C LYS A 120 19.02 -0.51 -16.46
N ASN A 121 17.94 -0.91 -15.79
CA ASN A 121 17.99 -2.01 -14.83
C ASN A 121 17.13 -3.20 -15.27
N ALA A 122 15.99 -2.96 -15.90
CA ALA A 122 15.10 -4.02 -16.34
C ALA A 122 15.63 -4.73 -17.59
N TYR A 123 15.40 -6.04 -17.63
CA TYR A 123 15.77 -6.91 -18.72
C TYR A 123 14.57 -7.27 -19.58
N CYS A 124 14.83 -7.54 -20.85
CA CYS A 124 13.82 -7.99 -21.80
C CYS A 124 13.33 -9.39 -21.41
N PRO A 125 12.01 -9.63 -21.34
CA PRO A 125 11.41 -10.88 -20.89
C PRO A 125 11.35 -11.97 -21.98
N HIS A 126 11.71 -11.63 -23.23
CA HIS A 126 11.63 -12.54 -24.37
C HIS A 126 12.42 -13.85 -24.14
N PRO A 127 11.87 -15.03 -24.50
CA PRO A 127 12.51 -16.34 -24.30
C PRO A 127 13.89 -16.52 -24.95
N ASP A 128 14.19 -15.75 -26.02
CA ASP A 128 15.49 -15.81 -26.70
C ASP A 128 16.66 -15.31 -25.83
N HIS A 129 16.39 -14.55 -24.78
CA HIS A 129 17.43 -14.09 -23.87
C HIS A 129 17.74 -15.11 -22.79
N ASN A 130 19.01 -15.17 -22.37
CA ASN A 130 19.40 -15.95 -21.21
C ASN A 130 18.65 -15.48 -19.96
N GLN A 131 18.31 -16.44 -19.11
CA GLN A 131 17.76 -16.20 -17.80
C GLN A 131 18.73 -15.35 -16.95
N THR A 132 18.20 -14.31 -16.31
CA THR A 132 19.00 -13.38 -15.49
C THR A 132 18.92 -13.69 -14.01
N ARG A 133 17.80 -14.27 -13.57
CA ARG A 133 17.53 -14.67 -12.20
C ARG A 133 16.71 -15.95 -12.18
N LEU A 134 16.77 -16.67 -11.06
CA LEU A 134 15.90 -17.82 -10.87
C LEU A 134 14.42 -17.36 -10.81
N PRO A 135 13.50 -18.11 -11.43
CA PRO A 135 12.09 -17.78 -11.43
C PRO A 135 11.53 -18.03 -10.04
N LEU A 136 10.72 -17.09 -9.56
CA LEU A 136 10.15 -17.15 -8.21
C LEU A 136 8.79 -17.82 -8.19
N SER A 137 8.06 -17.76 -9.31
CA SER A 137 6.77 -18.40 -9.53
C SER A 137 6.75 -19.08 -10.90
N PRO A 138 5.82 -20.02 -11.15
CA PRO A 138 5.63 -20.62 -12.47
C PRO A 138 5.21 -19.60 -13.54
N ASP A 139 4.47 -18.58 -13.12
CA ASP A 139 3.95 -17.51 -14.00
C ASP A 139 4.98 -16.38 -14.22
N ASP A 140 6.18 -16.51 -13.65
CA ASP A 140 7.27 -15.55 -13.78
C ASP A 140 7.81 -15.56 -15.23
N PRO A 141 7.94 -14.42 -15.91
CA PRO A 141 8.50 -14.35 -17.26
C PRO A 141 9.89 -14.98 -17.37
N GLU A 142 10.70 -14.92 -16.31
CA GLU A 142 12.02 -15.57 -16.28
C GLU A 142 11.94 -17.09 -16.35
N ALA A 143 10.80 -17.72 -16.03
CA ALA A 143 10.61 -19.17 -16.13
C ALA A 143 10.55 -19.64 -17.59
N ARG A 144 10.21 -18.75 -18.54
CA ARG A 144 10.15 -19.05 -19.97
C ARG A 144 11.53 -19.01 -20.64
N LYS A 145 12.53 -18.42 -19.99
CA LYS A 145 13.89 -18.29 -20.50
C LYS A 145 14.73 -19.51 -20.15
N SER A 146 15.58 -19.92 -21.09
CA SER A 146 16.62 -20.92 -20.82
C SER A 146 17.84 -20.30 -20.16
N ALA A 147 18.55 -21.08 -19.33
CA ALA A 147 19.82 -20.65 -18.72
C ALA A 147 20.89 -20.33 -19.78
N GLU A 148 20.92 -21.10 -20.87
CA GLU A 148 21.78 -20.88 -22.05
C GLU A 148 20.89 -20.63 -23.28
N GLY A 149 20.25 -19.48 -23.31
CA GLY A 149 19.50 -19.00 -24.47
C GLY A 149 20.39 -18.58 -25.64
N PRO A 150 19.79 -18.34 -26.82
CA PRO A 150 20.51 -17.94 -28.01
C PRO A 150 21.11 -16.53 -27.92
N LEU A 151 20.52 -15.63 -27.11
CA LEU A 151 20.95 -14.24 -26.97
C LEU A 151 21.33 -13.89 -25.53
N LEU A 152 22.32 -13.02 -25.37
CA LEU A 152 22.65 -12.44 -24.07
C LEU A 152 21.50 -11.58 -23.53
N PRO A 153 21.34 -11.43 -22.20
CA PRO A 153 20.33 -10.56 -21.62
C PRO A 153 20.45 -9.13 -22.12
N ALA A 154 19.35 -8.59 -22.65
CA ALA A 154 19.29 -7.22 -23.14
C ALA A 154 18.40 -6.37 -22.24
N HIS A 155 18.76 -5.09 -22.04
CA HIS A 155 17.92 -4.15 -21.31
C HIS A 155 16.74 -3.66 -22.14
N VAL A 156 15.65 -3.33 -21.46
CA VAL A 156 14.45 -2.78 -22.10
C VAL A 156 14.72 -1.40 -22.71
N LYS A 157 14.20 -1.17 -23.92
CA LYS A 157 14.38 0.08 -24.67
C LYS A 157 13.10 0.51 -25.37
N PHE A 158 12.38 -0.47 -25.93
CA PHE A 158 11.14 -0.29 -26.66
C PHE A 158 9.97 -0.08 -25.69
N GLU A 159 9.17 0.95 -25.98
CA GLU A 159 7.95 1.29 -25.24
C GLU A 159 6.75 0.85 -26.05
N CYS A 160 5.86 0.07 -25.44
CA CYS A 160 4.63 -0.34 -26.10
C CYS A 160 3.75 0.90 -26.37
N PRO A 161 3.21 1.07 -27.58
CA PRO A 161 2.38 2.23 -27.92
C PRO A 161 1.07 2.31 -27.11
N ASP A 162 0.54 1.18 -26.66
CA ASP A 162 -0.75 1.10 -25.97
C ASP A 162 -0.65 1.32 -24.46
N CYS A 163 0.40 0.80 -23.81
CA CYS A 163 0.60 0.98 -22.36
C CYS A 163 1.62 2.06 -22.00
N GLY A 164 2.50 2.44 -22.93
CA GLY A 164 3.48 3.52 -22.76
C GLY A 164 4.64 3.21 -21.81
N ILE A 165 4.80 1.95 -21.37
CA ILE A 165 5.86 1.51 -20.47
C ILE A 165 6.94 0.75 -21.25
N PRO A 166 8.24 0.94 -20.95
CA PRO A 166 9.31 0.17 -21.58
C PRO A 166 9.36 -1.25 -21.02
N VAL A 167 9.07 -2.25 -21.87
CA VAL A 167 8.99 -3.67 -21.47
C VAL A 167 9.95 -4.56 -22.26
N TYR A 168 10.23 -4.24 -23.53
CA TYR A 168 11.06 -5.08 -24.41
C TYR A 168 12.31 -4.35 -24.89
N CYS A 169 13.33 -5.09 -25.34
CA CYS A 169 14.55 -4.49 -25.88
C CYS A 169 14.40 -3.95 -27.31
N SER A 170 13.49 -4.50 -28.11
CA SER A 170 13.23 -4.16 -29.51
C SER A 170 11.74 -4.32 -29.83
N GLU A 171 11.31 -3.73 -30.95
CA GLU A 171 9.94 -3.88 -31.47
C GLU A 171 9.67 -5.32 -31.90
N GLU A 172 10.64 -5.98 -32.53
CA GLU A 172 10.56 -7.39 -32.96
C GLU A 172 10.22 -8.32 -31.80
N HIS A 173 10.97 -8.25 -30.69
CA HIS A 173 10.70 -9.08 -29.50
C HIS A 173 9.36 -8.76 -28.82
N TRP A 174 8.88 -7.52 -28.95
CA TRP A 174 7.55 -7.15 -28.47
C TRP A 174 6.45 -7.74 -29.36
N MET A 175 6.65 -7.76 -30.68
CA MET A 175 5.70 -8.37 -31.63
C MET A 175 5.63 -9.89 -31.46
N ASP A 176 6.77 -10.53 -31.23
CA ASP A 176 6.85 -11.98 -31.03
C ASP A 176 6.20 -12.41 -29.70
N ASP A 177 6.36 -11.63 -28.63
CA ASP A 177 5.75 -11.88 -27.30
C ASP A 177 4.45 -11.10 -27.09
N PHE A 178 3.79 -10.66 -28.17
CA PHE A 178 2.64 -9.75 -28.10
C PHE A 178 1.45 -10.36 -27.35
N GLU A 179 1.20 -11.66 -27.51
CA GLU A 179 0.09 -12.37 -26.85
C GLU A 179 0.23 -12.38 -25.32
N GLU A 180 1.45 -12.60 -24.82
CA GLU A 180 1.74 -12.55 -23.38
C GLU A 180 1.70 -11.09 -22.87
N HIS A 181 2.23 -10.15 -23.65
CA HIS A 181 2.13 -8.73 -23.32
C HIS A 181 0.68 -8.27 -23.19
N LEU A 182 -0.21 -8.74 -24.08
CA LEU A 182 -1.63 -8.36 -24.10
C LEU A 182 -2.34 -8.69 -22.78
N GLN A 183 -1.93 -9.75 -22.08
CA GLN A 183 -2.53 -10.13 -20.78
C GLN A 183 -2.30 -9.07 -19.69
N ILE A 184 -1.19 -8.33 -19.76
CA ILE A 184 -0.81 -7.31 -18.78
C ILE A 184 -0.90 -5.88 -19.31
N CYS A 185 -1.06 -5.69 -20.62
CA CYS A 185 -0.99 -4.39 -21.29
C CYS A 185 -1.98 -3.36 -20.72
N ASP A 186 -3.23 -3.77 -20.52
CA ASP A 186 -4.27 -2.90 -19.95
C ASP A 186 -3.94 -2.48 -18.51
N THR A 187 -3.40 -3.40 -17.71
CA THR A 187 -2.97 -3.10 -16.34
C THR A 187 -1.80 -2.13 -16.33
N LEU A 188 -0.81 -2.32 -17.22
CA LEU A 188 0.31 -1.41 -17.39
C LEU A 188 -0.15 -0.01 -17.84
N ARG A 189 -1.14 0.05 -18.72
CA ARG A 189 -1.76 1.32 -19.14
C ARG A 189 -2.45 2.01 -17.96
N GLN A 190 -3.19 1.27 -17.14
CA GLN A 190 -3.82 1.83 -15.93
C GLN A 190 -2.77 2.38 -14.96
N ILE A 191 -1.66 1.67 -14.73
CA ILE A 191 -0.57 2.15 -13.89
C ILE A 191 0.00 3.46 -14.44
N ASN A 192 0.20 3.52 -15.76
CA ASN A 192 0.70 4.70 -16.44
C ASN A 192 -0.22 5.90 -16.18
N GLU A 193 -1.53 5.75 -16.43
CA GLU A 193 -2.52 6.80 -16.21
C GLU A 193 -2.62 7.21 -14.72
N ASP A 194 -2.59 6.25 -13.81
CA ASP A 194 -2.65 6.48 -12.36
C ASP A 194 -1.41 7.24 -11.84
N ASP A 195 -0.22 6.96 -12.39
CA ASP A 195 1.01 7.65 -12.03
C ASP A 195 1.05 9.09 -12.57
N HIS A 196 0.56 9.31 -13.79
CA HIS A 196 0.40 10.65 -14.34
C HIS A 196 -0.66 11.45 -13.57
N ASP A 197 -1.75 10.81 -13.14
CA ASP A 197 -2.78 11.43 -12.32
C ASP A 197 -2.19 11.93 -10.99
N LEU A 198 -1.41 11.10 -10.28
CA LEU A 198 -0.75 11.49 -9.04
C LEU A 198 0.18 12.70 -9.18
N HIS A 199 0.84 12.83 -10.32
CA HIS A 199 1.77 13.93 -10.59
C HIS A 199 1.13 15.08 -11.37
N SER A 200 -0.18 15.01 -11.66
CA SER A 200 -0.91 16.04 -12.40
C SER A 200 -1.00 17.37 -11.62
N GLY A 201 -0.82 17.31 -10.29
CA GLY A 201 -0.99 18.45 -9.39
C GLY A 201 -2.45 18.82 -9.16
N ARG A 202 -3.40 17.94 -9.47
CA ARG A 202 -4.81 18.14 -9.11
C ARG A 202 -5.01 18.02 -7.60
N PHE A 203 -6.09 18.61 -7.10
CA PHE A 203 -6.59 18.30 -5.78
C PHE A 203 -7.23 16.91 -5.78
N PHE A 204 -6.97 16.15 -4.71
CA PHE A 204 -7.47 14.79 -4.52
C PHE A 204 -8.57 14.80 -3.44
N PRO A 205 -9.84 15.04 -3.81
CA PRO A 205 -10.95 14.92 -2.86
C PRO A 205 -11.01 13.54 -2.19
N GLU A 206 -10.54 12.49 -2.87
CA GLU A 206 -10.49 11.12 -2.36
C GLU A 206 -9.59 10.91 -1.13
N PHE A 207 -8.69 11.85 -0.82
CA PHE A 207 -7.88 11.82 0.41
C PHE A 207 -8.51 12.62 1.56
N SER A 208 -9.72 13.17 1.35
CA SER A 208 -10.53 13.72 2.43
C SER A 208 -11.29 12.59 3.11
N TYR A 209 -10.89 12.27 4.34
CA TYR A 209 -11.46 11.15 5.07
C TYR A 209 -12.51 11.58 6.09
N PRO A 210 -13.61 10.81 6.25
CA PRO A 210 -14.60 11.06 7.27
C PRO A 210 -14.03 10.81 8.66
N THR A 211 -14.62 11.45 9.67
CA THR A 211 -14.20 11.35 11.06
C THR A 211 -15.14 10.41 11.84
N TYR A 212 -15.52 10.77 13.07
CA TYR A 212 -16.48 10.03 13.87
C TYR A 212 -17.85 10.06 13.20
N GLN A 213 -18.50 8.89 13.14
CA GLN A 213 -19.90 8.76 12.73
C GLN A 213 -20.80 8.60 13.95
N ILE A 214 -22.10 8.74 13.73
CA ILE A 214 -23.12 8.40 14.73
C ILE A 214 -22.96 6.93 15.10
N GLU A 215 -22.98 6.64 16.40
CA GLU A 215 -22.67 5.32 16.92
C GLU A 215 -23.71 4.25 16.51
N GLU A 216 -24.94 4.68 16.26
CA GLU A 216 -26.03 3.84 15.77
C GLU A 216 -25.91 3.49 14.28
N ALA A 217 -25.05 4.19 13.51
CA ALA A 217 -24.84 3.91 12.11
C ALA A 217 -24.04 2.60 11.94
N MET A 218 -24.69 1.58 11.37
CA MET A 218 -24.05 0.28 11.13
C MET A 218 -23.07 0.37 9.95
N ILE A 219 -21.87 -0.17 10.15
CA ILE A 219 -20.83 -0.23 9.13
C ILE A 219 -21.00 -1.51 8.31
N ASN A 220 -20.96 -1.39 6.98
CA ASN A 220 -21.03 -2.55 6.09
C ASN A 220 -19.66 -2.86 5.47
N MET A 221 -19.05 -3.96 5.90
CA MET A 221 -17.71 -4.39 5.45
C MET A 221 -17.73 -5.47 4.35
N THR A 222 -18.77 -5.56 3.54
CA THR A 222 -18.86 -6.60 2.48
C THR A 222 -17.98 -6.31 1.26
N THR A 223 -17.93 -5.05 0.82
CA THR A 223 -17.16 -4.55 -0.32
C THR A 223 -16.61 -3.14 -0.04
N TRP A 224 -15.70 -2.65 -0.88
CA TRP A 224 -15.20 -1.27 -0.79
C TRP A 224 -16.33 -0.25 -0.89
N ASP A 225 -17.22 -0.37 -1.87
CA ASP A 225 -18.29 0.61 -2.10
C ASP A 225 -19.25 0.71 -0.92
N THR A 226 -19.67 -0.44 -0.37
CA THR A 226 -20.56 -0.47 0.80
C THR A 226 -19.89 0.10 2.04
N LEU A 227 -18.59 -0.13 2.20
CA LEU A 227 -17.84 0.40 3.33
C LEU A 227 -17.73 1.92 3.22
N LEU A 228 -17.29 2.42 2.07
CA LEU A 228 -17.13 3.86 1.83
C LEU A 228 -18.46 4.60 1.98
N TYR A 229 -19.56 4.01 1.46
CA TYR A 229 -20.90 4.55 1.64
C TYR A 229 -21.33 4.58 3.11
N SER A 230 -21.22 3.46 3.83
CA SER A 230 -21.64 3.38 5.25
C SER A 230 -20.81 4.25 6.19
N ARG A 231 -19.57 4.56 5.81
CA ARG A 231 -18.66 5.45 6.53
C ARG A 231 -18.75 6.92 6.11
N GLU A 232 -19.70 7.27 5.24
CA GLU A 232 -19.92 8.65 4.77
C GLU A 232 -18.70 9.26 4.08
N PHE A 233 -17.93 8.46 3.34
CA PHE A 233 -16.92 9.00 2.44
C PHE A 233 -17.60 9.86 1.36
N GLN A 234 -16.88 10.86 0.84
CA GLN A 234 -17.32 11.55 -0.35
C GLN A 234 -17.59 10.53 -1.46
N ALA A 235 -18.71 10.66 -2.16
CA ALA A 235 -19.06 9.74 -3.25
C ALA A 235 -17.95 9.74 -4.31
N ILE A 236 -17.40 8.56 -4.59
CA ILE A 236 -16.36 8.34 -5.59
C ILE A 236 -16.99 7.56 -6.74
N ASP A 237 -17.31 8.26 -7.83
CA ASP A 237 -17.90 7.63 -9.02
C ASP A 237 -16.83 7.13 -10.01
N ASN A 238 -15.61 7.67 -9.92
CA ASN A 238 -14.52 7.33 -10.83
C ASN A 238 -13.68 6.18 -10.27
N GLU A 239 -13.54 5.09 -11.04
CA GLU A 239 -12.69 3.94 -10.67
C GLU A 239 -11.24 4.36 -10.36
N ARG A 240 -10.69 5.31 -11.12
CA ARG A 240 -9.34 5.84 -10.89
C ARG A 240 -9.18 6.46 -9.50
N SER A 241 -10.12 7.30 -9.08
CA SER A 241 -10.09 7.90 -7.74
C SER A 241 -10.25 6.84 -6.65
N LEU A 242 -11.06 5.80 -6.91
CA LEU A 242 -11.21 4.67 -6.00
C LEU A 242 -9.90 3.88 -5.86
N ARG A 243 -9.16 3.65 -6.96
CA ARG A 243 -7.81 3.04 -6.91
C ARG A 243 -6.86 3.83 -6.03
N GLN A 244 -6.85 5.17 -6.13
CA GLN A 244 -5.99 6.00 -5.29
C GLN A 244 -6.38 5.97 -3.81
N ALA A 245 -7.67 6.05 -3.48
CA ALA A 245 -8.15 5.97 -2.11
C ALA A 245 -7.81 4.62 -1.46
N THR A 246 -8.12 3.52 -2.16
CA THR A 246 -7.95 2.16 -1.64
C THR A 246 -6.49 1.77 -1.42
N LYS A 247 -5.55 2.34 -2.18
CA LYS A 247 -4.10 2.11 -2.00
C LYS A 247 -3.60 2.47 -0.60
N LEU A 248 -4.12 3.55 0.00
CA LEU A 248 -3.74 3.95 1.37
C LEU A 248 -4.63 3.28 2.41
N LEU A 249 -5.94 3.23 2.15
CA LEU A 249 -6.92 2.70 3.10
C LEU A 249 -6.80 1.18 3.31
N THR A 250 -6.25 0.42 2.36
CA THR A 250 -6.15 -1.04 2.47
C THR A 250 -5.45 -1.49 3.75
N TYR A 251 -4.46 -0.75 4.26
CA TYR A 251 -3.71 -1.14 5.46
C TYR A 251 -4.56 -1.12 6.74
N PRO A 252 -5.13 0.02 7.18
CA PRO A 252 -5.99 0.05 8.36
C PRO A 252 -7.28 -0.75 8.15
N ILE A 253 -7.88 -0.70 6.96
CA ILE A 253 -9.17 -1.36 6.70
C ILE A 253 -9.02 -2.88 6.68
N THR A 254 -7.90 -3.44 6.20
CA THR A 254 -7.67 -4.90 6.27
C THR A 254 -7.66 -5.37 7.73
N ILE A 255 -6.96 -4.66 8.62
CA ILE A 255 -6.94 -4.96 10.06
C ILE A 255 -8.35 -4.83 10.64
N GLY A 256 -9.00 -3.69 10.39
CA GLY A 256 -10.35 -3.41 10.87
C GLY A 256 -11.34 -4.49 10.42
N SER A 257 -11.30 -4.90 9.16
CA SER A 257 -12.19 -5.91 8.59
C SER A 257 -12.09 -7.28 9.27
N ILE A 258 -10.94 -7.64 9.83
CA ILE A 258 -10.75 -8.92 10.52
C ILE A 258 -11.20 -8.81 11.99
N LEU A 259 -10.89 -7.69 12.63
CA LEU A 259 -11.11 -7.45 14.05
C LEU A 259 -12.51 -6.89 14.39
N HIS A 260 -13.25 -6.40 13.40
CA HIS A 260 -14.59 -5.85 13.60
C HIS A 260 -15.64 -6.94 13.88
N GLU A 261 -16.71 -6.61 14.60
CA GLU A 261 -17.78 -7.57 14.92
C GLU A 261 -18.57 -7.97 13.65
N LEU A 262 -18.83 -7.01 12.76
CA LEU A 262 -19.45 -7.19 11.44
C LEU A 262 -18.41 -7.57 10.37
N SER A 263 -17.37 -8.31 10.76
CA SER A 263 -16.35 -8.81 9.84
C SER A 263 -17.00 -9.61 8.70
N PRO A 264 -16.53 -9.47 7.45
CA PRO A 264 -16.98 -10.34 6.37
C PRO A 264 -16.37 -11.75 6.45
N TYR A 265 -15.49 -12.01 7.43
CA TYR A 265 -14.83 -13.29 7.67
C TYR A 265 -15.50 -14.05 8.81
N ASP A 266 -16.18 -15.14 8.45
CA ASP A 266 -17.04 -15.97 9.30
C ASP A 266 -16.76 -17.48 9.10
N ILE A 267 -17.29 -18.33 9.97
CA ILE A 267 -17.23 -19.80 9.83
C ILE A 267 -18.14 -20.32 8.70
N LYS A 268 -19.13 -19.51 8.29
CA LYS A 268 -20.08 -19.89 7.23
C LYS A 268 -19.35 -20.13 5.92
N LYS A 269 -19.98 -20.90 5.01
CA LYS A 269 -19.41 -21.19 3.68
C LYS A 269 -18.98 -19.89 2.99
N GLY A 270 -17.70 -19.81 2.63
CA GLY A 270 -17.10 -18.63 1.98
C GLY A 270 -16.51 -17.57 2.93
N GLY A 271 -16.64 -17.72 4.25
CA GLY A 271 -16.11 -16.78 5.25
C GLY A 271 -14.65 -17.03 5.67
N ARG A 272 -14.05 -18.17 5.31
CA ARG A 272 -12.62 -18.54 5.52
C ARG A 272 -12.13 -18.58 6.98
N LEU A 273 -12.97 -18.30 7.97
CA LEU A 273 -12.57 -18.33 9.37
C LEU A 273 -12.65 -19.76 9.91
N THR A 274 -11.56 -20.24 10.52
CA THR A 274 -11.53 -21.57 11.13
C THR A 274 -12.17 -21.54 12.54
N VAL A 275 -12.41 -22.71 13.12
CA VAL A 275 -12.91 -22.81 14.51
C VAL A 275 -11.91 -22.19 15.51
N GLU A 276 -10.62 -22.42 15.31
CA GLU A 276 -9.56 -21.81 16.14
C GLU A 276 -9.45 -20.29 15.90
N GLY A 277 -9.70 -19.85 14.66
CA GLY A 277 -9.87 -18.46 14.28
C GLY A 277 -10.98 -17.78 15.07
N LEU A 278 -12.17 -18.39 15.10
CA LEU A 278 -13.29 -17.86 15.88
C LEU A 278 -12.94 -17.77 17.36
N LYS A 279 -12.38 -18.82 17.97
CA LYS A 279 -12.00 -18.80 19.39
C LYS A 279 -11.01 -17.67 19.71
N SER A 280 -10.05 -17.42 18.83
CA SER A 280 -9.02 -16.38 19.03
C SER A 280 -9.58 -14.98 18.82
N LEU A 281 -10.32 -14.76 17.73
CA LEU A 281 -10.81 -13.44 17.35
C LEU A 281 -12.06 -13.01 18.14
N SER A 282 -12.86 -13.93 18.66
CA SER A 282 -14.12 -13.59 19.37
C SER A 282 -13.85 -12.73 20.61
N ALA A 283 -12.79 -13.02 21.36
CA ALA A 283 -12.44 -12.24 22.54
C ALA A 283 -11.93 -10.84 22.20
N LEU A 284 -11.09 -10.72 21.16
CA LEU A 284 -10.66 -9.42 20.63
C LEU A 284 -11.85 -8.61 20.12
N ARG A 285 -12.72 -9.21 19.30
CA ARG A 285 -13.95 -8.59 18.78
C ARG A 285 -14.84 -8.10 19.91
N TYR A 286 -15.02 -8.90 20.96
CA TYR A 286 -15.80 -8.52 22.15
C TYR A 286 -15.17 -7.33 22.90
N ASN A 287 -13.85 -7.36 23.14
CA ASN A 287 -13.15 -6.28 23.82
C ASN A 287 -13.12 -4.98 23.03
N LEU A 288 -13.13 -5.08 21.70
CA LEU A 288 -13.17 -3.94 20.78
C LEU A 288 -14.55 -3.26 20.69
N HIS A 289 -15.62 -3.96 21.11
CA HIS A 289 -17.00 -3.44 21.15
C HIS A 289 -17.58 -3.56 22.56
N PRO A 290 -17.01 -2.84 23.56
CA PRO A 290 -17.52 -2.91 24.91
C PRO A 290 -18.98 -2.42 24.94
N PRO A 291 -19.89 -3.08 25.70
CA PRO A 291 -21.29 -2.69 25.76
C PRO A 291 -21.43 -1.25 26.29
N LYS A 292 -22.51 -0.56 25.91
CA LYS A 292 -22.85 0.78 26.46
C LYS A 292 -23.06 0.65 27.97
N SER A 293 -21.99 0.80 28.76
CA SER A 293 -22.11 0.89 30.21
C SER A 293 -22.55 2.32 30.52
N GLY A 294 -23.77 2.48 31.04
CA GLY A 294 -24.30 3.75 31.53
C GLY A 294 -23.56 4.22 32.79
N SER A 295 -22.27 4.52 32.67
CA SER A 295 -21.52 5.21 33.71
C SER A 295 -22.03 6.64 33.76
N GLY A 296 -23.07 6.86 34.55
CA GLY A 296 -23.47 8.20 34.96
C GLY A 296 -22.32 8.89 35.71
N PRO A 297 -22.40 10.21 35.94
CA PRO A 297 -21.35 11.01 36.58
C PRO A 297 -21.07 10.66 38.06
N GLY A 298 -21.61 9.56 38.59
CA GLY A 298 -21.44 9.13 39.97
C GLY A 298 -20.28 8.15 40.18
N ILE A 299 -19.70 8.18 41.39
CA ILE A 299 -18.59 7.30 41.83
C ILE A 299 -19.02 5.82 41.97
N LYS A 300 -20.32 5.55 42.12
CA LYS A 300 -20.87 4.18 42.13
C LYS A 300 -20.98 3.65 40.70
N GLY A 301 -20.01 2.85 40.27
CA GLY A 301 -20.02 2.18 38.96
C GLY A 301 -18.86 2.52 38.04
N LEU A 302 -17.79 3.15 38.54
CA LEU A 302 -16.52 3.29 37.82
C LEU A 302 -15.96 1.90 37.49
N ARG A 303 -16.25 1.42 36.28
CA ARG A 303 -15.56 0.27 35.72
C ARG A 303 -14.18 0.76 35.26
N PRO A 304 -13.09 0.06 35.61
CA PRO A 304 -11.78 0.40 35.06
C PRO A 304 -11.88 0.37 33.53
N LYS A 305 -11.36 1.42 32.89
CA LYS A 305 -11.29 1.49 31.42
C LYS A 305 -10.50 0.28 30.94
N SER A 306 -11.02 -0.42 29.94
CA SER A 306 -10.29 -1.53 29.32
C SER A 306 -8.92 -1.05 28.84
N PRO A 307 -7.86 -1.88 28.94
CA PRO A 307 -6.56 -1.53 28.40
C PRO A 307 -6.64 -1.32 26.87
N PRO A 308 -5.74 -0.51 26.30
CA PRO A 308 -5.69 -0.31 24.85
C PRO A 308 -5.34 -1.61 24.14
N VAL A 309 -5.98 -1.87 23.00
CA VAL A 309 -5.65 -2.98 22.12
C VAL A 309 -4.33 -2.67 21.42
N ARG A 310 -3.33 -3.55 21.58
CA ARG A 310 -2.01 -3.38 20.98
C ARG A 310 -1.94 -4.12 19.65
N ILE A 311 -1.63 -3.40 18.57
CA ILE A 311 -1.45 -3.97 17.25
C ILE A 311 0.02 -3.85 16.89
N PHE A 312 0.71 -4.98 16.84
CA PHE A 312 2.12 -5.07 16.51
C PHE A 312 2.28 -5.27 15.01
N VAL A 313 2.66 -4.22 14.30
CA VAL A 313 3.01 -4.30 12.87
C VAL A 313 4.49 -4.62 12.76
N ILE A 314 4.83 -5.86 12.41
CA ILE A 314 6.22 -6.31 12.29
C ILE A 314 6.64 -6.29 10.82
N GLY A 315 7.89 -5.88 10.57
CA GLY A 315 8.40 -5.65 9.23
C GLY A 315 7.84 -4.38 8.62
N ALA A 316 7.48 -3.40 9.45
CA ALA A 316 6.91 -2.13 8.98
C ALA A 316 7.90 -1.39 8.08
N ARG A 317 7.46 -1.07 6.86
CA ARG A 317 8.16 -0.32 5.81
C ARG A 317 7.29 0.87 5.41
N ALA A 318 6.60 0.78 4.27
CA ALA A 318 5.71 1.82 3.77
C ALA A 318 4.52 2.11 4.72
N GLU A 319 4.16 1.16 5.58
CA GLU A 319 3.07 1.30 6.56
C GLU A 319 3.38 2.36 7.62
N SER A 320 4.67 2.54 7.91
CA SER A 320 5.14 3.52 8.88
C SER A 320 5.03 4.96 8.37
N SER A 321 5.15 5.14 7.05
CA SER A 321 5.07 6.44 6.38
C SER A 321 3.65 6.83 5.98
N LEU A 322 2.65 5.98 6.26
CA LEU A 322 1.25 6.32 6.02
C LEU A 322 0.84 7.56 6.85
N PRO A 323 0.07 8.49 6.25
CA PRO A 323 -0.48 9.63 6.96
C PRO A 323 -1.28 9.20 8.19
N ARG A 324 -1.19 9.97 9.28
CA ARG A 324 -1.89 9.64 10.53
C ARG A 324 -3.40 9.65 10.38
N ASP A 325 -3.92 10.50 9.48
CA ASP A 325 -5.34 10.55 9.12
C ASP A 325 -5.83 9.22 8.49
N VAL A 326 -4.95 8.46 7.82
CA VAL A 326 -5.25 7.12 7.29
C VAL A 326 -5.35 6.11 8.43
N TRP A 327 -4.38 6.10 9.34
CA TRP A 327 -4.42 5.21 10.53
C TRP A 327 -5.60 5.51 11.45
N MET A 328 -6.03 6.78 11.54
CA MET A 328 -7.24 7.17 12.25
C MET A 328 -8.51 6.50 11.70
N GLN A 329 -8.54 6.11 10.43
CA GLN A 329 -9.68 5.36 9.89
C GLN A 329 -9.89 4.03 10.60
N LEU A 330 -8.83 3.38 11.10
CA LEU A 330 -8.97 2.19 11.94
C LEU A 330 -9.73 2.53 13.23
N VAL A 331 -9.35 3.61 13.91
CA VAL A 331 -9.94 4.04 15.18
C VAL A 331 -11.41 4.39 15.02
N TYR A 332 -11.78 5.05 13.91
CA TYR A 332 -13.17 5.41 13.65
C TYR A 332 -14.09 4.21 13.42
N LEU A 333 -13.55 3.01 13.12
CA LEU A 333 -14.33 1.77 13.10
C LEU A 333 -14.67 1.27 14.51
N PHE A 334 -13.98 1.74 15.56
CA PHE A 334 -14.13 1.27 16.94
C PHE A 334 -14.21 2.47 17.91
N PRO A 335 -15.35 3.19 17.95
CA PRO A 335 -15.45 4.48 18.64
C PRO A 335 -15.26 4.43 20.16
N ARG A 336 -15.32 3.26 20.79
CA ARG A 336 -15.19 3.09 22.26
C ARG A 336 -13.87 2.47 22.73
N SER A 337 -12.99 2.12 21.80
CA SER A 337 -11.76 1.38 22.10
C SER A 337 -10.54 2.25 21.87
N ASP A 338 -9.52 2.04 22.69
CA ASP A 338 -8.22 2.68 22.50
C ASP A 338 -7.27 1.70 21.79
N PHE A 339 -6.39 2.24 20.95
CA PHE A 339 -5.38 1.51 20.21
C PHE A 339 -3.97 1.99 20.53
N HIS A 340 -3.07 1.02 20.63
CA HIS A 340 -1.63 1.24 20.59
C HIS A 340 -1.06 0.53 19.38
N LEU A 341 -0.77 1.28 18.32
CA LEU A 341 -0.12 0.75 17.12
C LEU A 341 1.39 0.76 17.31
N ILE A 342 2.01 -0.41 17.26
CA ILE A 342 3.43 -0.61 17.50
C ILE A 342 4.06 -1.06 16.19
N LEU A 343 4.78 -0.14 15.54
CA LEU A 343 5.47 -0.37 14.28
C LEU A 343 6.90 -0.82 14.58
N ILE A 344 7.28 -2.02 14.13
CA ILE A 344 8.59 -2.62 14.38
C ILE A 344 9.22 -3.02 13.06
N GLY A 345 10.42 -2.53 12.80
CA GLY A 345 11.22 -2.98 11.66
C GLY A 345 12.45 -2.11 11.43
N PRO A 346 13.54 -2.68 10.88
CA PRO A 346 14.77 -1.94 10.58
C PRO A 346 14.53 -0.80 9.57
N GLU A 347 13.53 -0.96 8.69
CA GLU A 347 13.16 0.00 7.65
C GLU A 347 11.97 0.89 8.04
N SER A 348 11.51 0.83 9.30
CA SER A 348 10.33 1.57 9.79
C SER A 348 10.50 3.09 9.85
N MET A 349 11.73 3.58 9.68
CA MET A 349 12.05 5.02 9.55
C MET A 349 12.74 5.33 8.22
N ALA A 350 12.82 4.37 7.29
CA ALA A 350 13.38 4.61 5.97
C ALA A 350 12.58 5.75 5.29
N ASN A 351 13.29 6.73 4.73
CA ASN A 351 12.69 7.88 4.03
C ASN A 351 11.88 8.85 4.94
N ARG A 352 12.05 8.77 6.26
CA ARG A 352 11.40 9.67 7.24
C ARG A 352 12.42 10.46 8.08
N ASP A 353 13.67 10.52 7.62
CA ASP A 353 14.78 11.18 8.33
C ASP A 353 14.51 12.67 8.60
N ASP A 354 13.73 13.32 7.72
CA ASP A 354 13.36 14.73 7.82
C ASP A 354 12.18 14.99 8.78
N GLU A 355 11.38 13.97 9.12
CA GLU A 355 10.16 14.13 9.94
C GLU A 355 10.51 14.17 11.43
N PHE A 356 11.33 13.22 11.86
CA PHE A 356 11.83 13.14 13.24
C PHE A 356 13.30 12.71 13.25
N PRO A 357 14.20 13.46 13.91
CA PRO A 357 15.53 12.95 14.17
C PRO A 357 15.41 11.71 15.07
N LEU A 358 16.13 10.64 14.72
CA LEU A 358 16.16 9.43 15.53
C LEU A 358 16.61 9.78 16.96
N PRO A 359 15.80 9.47 17.99
CA PRO A 359 16.15 9.80 19.36
C PRO A 359 17.39 9.03 19.78
N GLN A 360 18.23 9.66 20.61
CA GLN A 360 19.40 8.99 21.17
C GLN A 360 18.95 7.86 22.11
N ARG A 361 19.64 6.72 22.03
CA ARG A 361 19.40 5.59 22.93
C ARG A 361 19.85 5.97 24.34
N THR A 362 18.89 6.21 25.23
CA THR A 362 19.12 6.54 26.65
C THR A 362 18.72 5.34 27.53
N PRO A 363 19.13 5.29 28.82
CA PRO A 363 18.64 4.26 29.73
C PRO A 363 17.10 4.22 29.86
N SER A 364 16.43 5.36 29.66
CA SER A 364 14.96 5.45 29.64
C SER A 364 14.32 5.03 28.31
N ASN A 365 15.07 5.07 27.21
CA ASN A 365 14.63 4.66 25.88
C ASN A 365 15.75 3.85 25.19
N PRO A 366 15.99 2.59 25.63
CA PRO A 366 17.14 1.81 25.18
C PRO A 366 17.12 1.51 23.69
N PHE A 367 15.92 1.43 23.09
CA PHE A 367 15.72 1.11 21.68
C PHE A 367 15.57 2.33 20.78
N GLY A 368 15.59 3.56 21.33
CA GLY A 368 15.39 4.77 20.54
C GLY A 368 14.00 4.81 19.88
N ALA A 369 12.98 4.35 20.60
CA ALA A 369 11.61 4.33 20.13
C ALA A 369 11.05 5.75 19.95
N ILE A 370 10.33 5.98 18.86
CA ILE A 370 9.59 7.23 18.61
C ILE A 370 8.15 7.00 19.04
N VAL A 371 7.67 7.77 20.00
CA VAL A 371 6.32 7.63 20.55
C VAL A 371 5.49 8.87 20.22
N GLU A 372 4.48 8.67 19.40
CA GLU A 372 3.50 9.68 19.00
C GLU A 372 2.21 9.47 19.81
N ASP A 373 2.06 10.24 20.88
CA ASP A 373 0.95 10.12 21.85
C ASP A 373 -0.12 11.22 21.70
N ARG A 374 0.04 12.12 20.74
CA ARG A 374 -0.83 13.31 20.54
C ARG A 374 -1.59 13.30 19.21
N ILE A 375 -1.79 12.12 18.62
CA ILE A 375 -2.54 11.98 17.35
C ILE A 375 -4.04 12.08 17.65
N SER A 376 -4.53 11.24 18.55
CA SER A 376 -5.88 11.32 19.10
C SER A 376 -5.89 10.74 20.51
N PRO A 377 -6.92 11.01 21.33
CA PRO A 377 -7.04 10.41 22.67
C PRO A 377 -7.13 8.88 22.65
N GLN A 378 -7.43 8.28 21.50
CA GLN A 378 -7.67 6.85 21.32
C GLN A 378 -6.56 6.16 20.53
N LEU A 379 -5.58 6.89 19.98
CA LEU A 379 -4.52 6.32 19.16
C LEU A 379 -3.16 6.81 19.60
N LYS A 380 -2.35 5.84 20.02
CA LYS A 380 -0.93 5.99 20.25
C LYS A 380 -0.17 5.19 19.20
N ILE A 381 0.83 5.81 18.56
CA ILE A 381 1.73 5.12 17.64
C ILE A 381 3.13 5.07 18.25
N SER A 382 3.79 3.93 18.18
CA SER A 382 5.18 3.77 18.63
C SER A 382 5.99 3.06 17.55
N THR A 383 7.08 3.68 17.11
CA THR A 383 7.93 3.17 16.03
C THR A 383 9.28 2.74 16.58
N TYR A 384 9.71 1.53 16.25
CA TYR A 384 10.95 0.89 16.68
C TYR A 384 11.80 0.48 15.48
N VAL A 385 12.99 1.08 15.37
CA VAL A 385 14.00 0.74 14.34
C VAL A 385 14.88 -0.41 14.85
N GLU A 386 14.28 -1.60 14.94
CA GLU A 386 14.91 -2.81 15.46
C GLU A 386 14.18 -4.05 14.95
N TYR A 387 14.81 -5.22 15.03
CA TYR A 387 14.13 -6.49 14.76
C TYR A 387 13.26 -6.94 15.94
N TYR A 388 12.11 -7.56 15.65
CA TYR A 388 11.19 -8.02 16.68
C TYR A 388 11.80 -9.06 17.64
N HIS A 389 12.59 -10.02 17.13
CA HIS A 389 13.22 -11.05 17.96
C HIS A 389 14.12 -10.46 19.05
N ASN A 390 14.79 -9.34 18.79
CA ASN A 390 15.60 -8.64 19.79
C ASN A 390 14.73 -8.03 20.92
N LEU A 391 13.63 -7.37 20.54
CA LEU A 391 12.68 -6.77 21.49
C LEU A 391 11.96 -7.84 22.33
N HIS A 392 11.62 -8.96 21.71
CA HIS A 392 10.95 -10.07 22.37
C HIS A 392 11.85 -10.77 23.38
N LYS A 393 13.13 -11.05 23.04
CA LYS A 393 14.10 -11.68 23.96
C LYS A 393 14.37 -10.86 25.22
N VAL A 394 14.36 -9.53 25.10
CA VAL A 394 14.51 -8.62 26.25
C VAL A 394 13.22 -8.53 27.08
N GLY A 395 12.09 -9.05 26.57
CA GLY A 395 10.80 -9.00 27.24
C GLY A 395 10.17 -7.60 27.24
N HIS A 396 10.55 -6.73 26.30
CA HIS A 396 10.15 -5.31 26.31
C HIS A 396 8.62 -5.10 26.27
N PHE A 397 7.89 -6.00 25.62
CA PHE A 397 6.42 -5.94 25.52
C PHE A 397 5.68 -6.94 26.41
N TYR A 398 6.40 -7.73 27.22
CA TYR A 398 5.81 -8.72 28.12
C TYR A 398 5.05 -8.04 29.26
N PRO A 399 3.86 -8.53 29.68
CA PRO A 399 3.17 -9.74 29.20
C PRO A 399 2.41 -9.51 27.88
N TYR A 400 2.28 -10.59 27.09
CA TYR A 400 1.38 -10.63 25.94
C TYR A 400 0.00 -11.13 26.38
N ASP A 401 -1.05 -10.49 25.90
CA ASP A 401 -2.45 -10.84 26.16
C ASP A 401 -3.17 -11.15 24.83
N PRO A 402 -3.48 -12.43 24.54
CA PRO A 402 -4.22 -12.81 23.34
C PRO A 402 -5.62 -12.18 23.19
N TYR A 403 -6.14 -11.53 24.23
CA TYR A 403 -7.43 -10.83 24.20
C TYR A 403 -7.33 -9.35 23.86
N PHE A 404 -6.14 -8.76 23.92
CA PHE A 404 -5.89 -7.34 23.62
C PHE A 404 -4.74 -7.12 22.63
N ASP A 405 -3.97 -8.16 22.30
CA ASP A 405 -2.86 -8.06 21.37
C ASP A 405 -3.20 -8.74 20.04
N CYS A 406 -2.64 -8.20 18.96
CA CYS A 406 -2.66 -8.80 17.63
C CYS A 406 -1.36 -8.48 16.89
N PHE A 407 -0.81 -9.45 16.16
CA PHE A 407 0.31 -9.24 15.26
C PHE A 407 -0.21 -9.05 13.82
N MET A 408 0.37 -8.10 13.10
CA MET A 408 0.09 -7.84 11.70
C MET A 408 1.38 -7.82 10.89
N LEU A 409 1.45 -8.63 9.84
CA LEU A 409 2.57 -8.75 8.92
C LEU A 409 2.11 -8.33 7.53
N PHE A 410 2.53 -7.14 7.09
CA PHE A 410 2.22 -6.68 5.72
C PHE A 410 3.28 -7.18 4.75
N HIS A 411 2.84 -7.99 3.78
CA HIS A 411 3.69 -8.59 2.73
C HIS A 411 5.05 -9.09 3.26
N PRO A 412 5.08 -9.95 4.31
CA PRO A 412 6.31 -10.29 5.01
C PRO A 412 7.29 -11.08 4.14
N GLY A 413 6.79 -11.81 3.14
CA GLY A 413 7.63 -12.67 2.29
C GLY A 413 8.32 -13.76 3.10
N LEU A 414 7.58 -14.43 4.00
CA LEU A 414 8.12 -15.41 4.94
C LEU A 414 8.86 -16.55 4.24
N GLY A 415 8.30 -17.05 3.14
CA GLY A 415 8.88 -18.11 2.32
C GLY A 415 9.67 -17.60 1.13
N HIS A 416 9.88 -16.28 1.01
CA HIS A 416 10.62 -15.71 -0.11
C HIS A 416 12.13 -15.97 0.05
N PRO A 417 12.84 -16.50 -0.97
CA PRO A 417 14.23 -16.93 -0.84
C PRO A 417 15.21 -15.85 -0.33
N ALA A 418 14.97 -14.57 -0.68
CA ALA A 418 15.83 -13.49 -0.25
C ALA A 418 15.66 -13.12 1.24
N GLY A 419 14.46 -13.30 1.81
CA GLY A 419 14.09 -12.78 3.14
C GLY A 419 13.78 -13.85 4.19
N SER A 420 13.59 -15.12 3.80
CA SER A 420 13.12 -16.17 4.72
C SER A 420 14.05 -16.43 5.91
N HIS A 421 15.35 -16.17 5.75
CA HIS A 421 16.35 -16.37 6.79
C HIS A 421 16.17 -15.39 7.97
N GLU A 422 15.72 -14.16 7.72
CA GLU A 422 15.48 -13.16 8.79
C GLU A 422 14.25 -13.52 9.64
N TRP A 423 13.29 -14.23 9.04
CA TRP A 423 12.06 -14.67 9.70
C TRP A 423 12.21 -15.97 10.48
N GLU A 424 13.24 -16.78 10.19
CA GLU A 424 13.43 -18.09 10.82
C GLU A 424 13.59 -18.00 12.34
N GLU A 425 14.30 -16.98 12.83
CA GLU A 425 14.43 -16.72 14.26
C GLU A 425 13.16 -16.11 14.87
N THR A 426 12.46 -15.29 14.08
CA THR A 426 11.29 -14.53 14.53
C THR A 426 10.04 -15.41 14.68
N LEU A 427 9.86 -16.39 13.79
CA LEU A 427 8.65 -17.23 13.77
C LEU A 427 8.43 -17.99 15.09
N PRO A 428 9.39 -18.74 15.65
CA PRO A 428 9.18 -19.46 16.91
C PRO A 428 8.77 -18.53 18.06
N LEU A 429 9.38 -17.35 18.16
CA LEU A 429 9.06 -16.34 19.19
C LEU A 429 7.66 -15.77 19.02
N LEU A 430 7.18 -15.63 17.78
CA LEU A 430 5.78 -15.26 17.53
C LEU A 430 4.82 -16.36 17.96
N LEU A 431 5.13 -17.61 17.65
CA LEU A 431 4.30 -18.77 18.03
C LEU A 431 4.28 -19.01 19.55
N GLU A 432 5.32 -18.59 20.27
CA GLU A 432 5.37 -18.62 21.73
C GLU A 432 4.30 -17.72 22.36
N THR A 433 4.05 -16.54 21.79
CA THR A 433 3.08 -15.56 22.34
C THR A 433 1.64 -16.06 22.41
N LYS A 434 1.26 -17.03 21.56
CA LYS A 434 -0.13 -17.51 21.38
C LYS A 434 -1.15 -16.41 21.03
N VAL A 435 -0.66 -15.26 20.58
CA VAL A 435 -1.45 -14.14 20.06
C VAL A 435 -1.78 -14.41 18.59
N PRO A 436 -2.94 -13.98 18.08
CA PRO A 436 -3.25 -14.09 16.65
C PRO A 436 -2.26 -13.29 15.79
N ILE A 437 -1.76 -13.93 14.74
CA ILE A 437 -0.87 -13.33 13.74
C ILE A 437 -1.61 -13.27 12.42
N LEU A 438 -1.77 -12.08 11.87
CA LEU A 438 -2.39 -11.81 10.58
C LEU A 438 -1.29 -11.47 9.56
N ALA A 439 -1.41 -11.98 8.34
CA ALA A 439 -0.43 -11.75 7.29
C ALA A 439 -1.11 -11.49 5.94
N THR A 440 -0.50 -10.62 5.13
CA THR A 440 -0.93 -10.33 3.76
C THR A 440 0.09 -10.76 2.72
N GLY A 441 -0.31 -10.86 1.45
CA GLY A 441 0.58 -11.20 0.33
C GLY A 441 0.27 -10.40 -0.93
N TYR A 442 1.23 -10.33 -1.85
CA TYR A 442 1.08 -9.66 -3.15
C TYR A 442 0.37 -10.51 -4.19
N THR A 443 0.56 -11.83 -4.15
CA THR A 443 -0.03 -12.79 -5.09
C THR A 443 -0.51 -14.05 -4.37
N LEU A 444 -1.33 -14.84 -5.06
CA LEU A 444 -1.76 -16.16 -4.56
C LEU A 444 -0.57 -17.10 -4.34
N PHE A 445 0.39 -17.08 -5.26
CA PHE A 445 1.56 -17.95 -5.21
C PHE A 445 2.45 -17.60 -4.03
N ASP A 446 2.76 -16.31 -3.82
CA ASP A 446 3.55 -15.85 -2.69
C ASP A 446 2.90 -16.21 -1.35
N MET A 447 1.58 -15.99 -1.25
CA MET A 447 0.84 -16.35 -0.03
C MET A 447 0.87 -17.85 0.24
N LYS A 448 0.72 -18.71 -0.78
CA LYS A 448 0.84 -20.17 -0.62
C LYS A 448 2.24 -20.57 -0.15
N ARG A 449 3.28 -20.01 -0.78
CA ARG A 449 4.68 -20.24 -0.40
C ARG A 449 4.92 -19.87 1.07
N ASP A 450 4.41 -18.74 1.52
CA ASP A 450 4.53 -18.29 2.91
C ASP A 450 3.79 -19.23 3.89
N VAL A 451 2.58 -19.67 3.55
CA VAL A 451 1.80 -20.63 4.35
C VAL A 451 2.54 -21.96 4.47
N ASP A 452 3.07 -22.49 3.36
CA ASP A 452 3.78 -23.76 3.35
C ASP A 452 5.11 -23.65 4.10
N TRP A 453 5.82 -22.53 3.97
CA TRP A 453 7.02 -22.26 4.74
C TRP A 453 6.75 -22.25 6.25
N VAL A 454 5.68 -21.57 6.69
CA VAL A 454 5.29 -21.55 8.12
C VAL A 454 4.95 -22.95 8.61
N LYS A 455 4.13 -23.71 7.87
CA LYS A 455 3.77 -25.09 8.25
C LYS A 455 4.97 -26.01 8.38
N ASN A 456 5.91 -25.91 7.44
CA ASN A 456 7.11 -26.73 7.41
C ASN A 456 8.07 -26.35 8.55
N LYS A 457 8.29 -25.07 8.80
CA LYS A 457 9.19 -24.60 9.86
C LYS A 457 8.63 -24.77 11.26
N SER A 458 7.32 -24.73 11.42
CA SER A 458 6.68 -24.87 12.72
C SER A 458 6.43 -26.32 13.15
N ASN A 459 6.80 -27.34 12.35
CA ASN A 459 6.56 -28.76 12.64
C ASN A 459 5.12 -29.08 13.10
N GLY A 460 4.13 -28.38 12.55
CA GLY A 460 2.72 -28.55 12.95
C GLY A 460 2.32 -27.92 14.29
N GLU A 461 3.14 -27.08 14.92
CA GLU A 461 2.79 -26.29 16.11
C GLU A 461 1.92 -25.05 15.82
N VAL A 462 1.36 -24.95 14.62
CA VAL A 462 0.57 -23.81 14.14
C VAL A 462 -0.87 -24.21 13.93
N ASP A 463 -1.78 -23.37 14.42
CA ASP A 463 -3.20 -23.38 14.07
C ASP A 463 -3.45 -22.27 13.05
N ILE A 464 -4.09 -22.61 11.92
CA ILE A 464 -4.58 -21.62 10.97
C ILE A 464 -5.85 -20.99 11.55
N LEU A 465 -5.87 -19.66 11.65
CA LEU A 465 -7.02 -18.88 12.13
C LEU A 465 -7.92 -18.45 10.96
N LEU A 466 -7.30 -17.95 9.89
CA LEU A 466 -7.97 -17.49 8.68
C LEU A 466 -7.31 -18.17 7.49
N GLU A 467 -8.10 -18.93 6.73
CA GLU A 467 -7.61 -19.65 5.56
C GLU A 467 -7.11 -18.67 4.50
N PRO A 468 -6.01 -19.01 3.78
CA PRO A 468 -5.47 -18.14 2.75
C PRO A 468 -6.46 -17.91 1.61
N GLY A 469 -6.64 -16.65 1.24
CA GLY A 469 -7.54 -16.24 0.16
C GLY A 469 -7.46 -14.74 -0.12
N GLU A 470 -8.15 -14.32 -1.18
CA GLU A 470 -8.21 -12.91 -1.60
C GLU A 470 -8.79 -12.03 -0.49
N ASN A 471 -8.12 -10.91 -0.23
CA ASN A 471 -8.56 -9.90 0.70
C ASN A 471 -9.65 -9.03 0.04
N ARG A 472 -10.82 -8.96 0.69
CA ARG A 472 -11.94 -8.11 0.23
C ARG A 472 -11.57 -6.63 0.16
N PHE A 473 -10.60 -6.22 0.98
CA PHE A 473 -10.11 -4.84 1.07
C PHE A 473 -8.67 -4.70 0.54
N ARG A 474 -8.30 -5.48 -0.48
CA ARG A 474 -7.04 -5.26 -1.21
C ARG A 474 -7.03 -3.89 -1.90
N SER A 475 -5.83 -3.38 -2.19
CA SER A 475 -5.67 -2.21 -3.05
C SER A 475 -6.28 -2.50 -4.43
N LEU A 476 -7.05 -1.57 -4.98
CA LEU A 476 -7.49 -1.68 -6.38
C LEU A 476 -6.45 -1.10 -7.34
N ARG A 477 -5.50 -0.31 -6.83
CA ARG A 477 -4.36 0.18 -7.59
C ARG A 477 -3.29 -0.90 -7.71
N TRP A 478 -2.81 -1.07 -8.93
CA TRP A 478 -1.64 -1.88 -9.26
C TRP A 478 -0.35 -1.06 -9.13
N ASP A 479 0.71 -1.73 -8.70
CA ASP A 479 2.04 -1.17 -8.57
C ASP A 479 3.00 -1.90 -9.51
N LEU A 480 3.86 -1.12 -10.16
CA LEU A 480 4.87 -1.60 -11.10
C LEU A 480 6.21 -1.77 -10.38
N ASN A 481 6.84 -2.93 -10.57
CA ASN A 481 8.22 -3.14 -10.19
C ASN A 481 9.17 -2.46 -11.19
N ASP A 482 9.94 -1.48 -10.73
CA ASP A 482 10.86 -0.71 -11.60
C ASP A 482 12.04 -1.53 -12.14
N MET A 483 12.38 -2.63 -11.46
CA MET A 483 13.44 -3.55 -11.87
C MET A 483 12.93 -4.60 -12.86
N ASP A 484 11.62 -4.87 -12.86
CA ASP A 484 10.98 -5.85 -13.72
C ASP A 484 9.54 -5.39 -14.07
N PRO A 485 9.36 -4.63 -15.16
CA PRO A 485 8.08 -4.03 -15.51
C PRO A 485 6.96 -5.03 -15.84
N GLN A 486 7.29 -6.32 -16.02
CA GLN A 486 6.27 -7.35 -16.19
C GLN A 486 5.71 -7.85 -14.86
N ASP A 487 6.47 -7.72 -13.78
CA ASP A 487 6.05 -8.04 -12.43
C ASP A 487 5.17 -6.92 -11.86
N ILE A 488 3.86 -7.08 -12.04
CA ILE A 488 2.84 -6.21 -11.48
C ILE A 488 2.32 -6.76 -10.16
N THR A 489 2.25 -5.90 -9.15
CA THR A 489 1.84 -6.30 -7.80
C THR A 489 0.61 -5.52 -7.35
N CYS A 490 -0.19 -6.16 -6.51
CA CYS A 490 -1.36 -5.55 -5.88
C CYS A 490 -1.13 -5.51 -4.37
N GLY A 491 -1.14 -4.31 -3.79
CA GLY A 491 -1.03 -4.15 -2.34
C GLY A 491 -2.13 -4.92 -1.60
N ASN A 492 -1.73 -5.77 -0.65
CA ASN A 492 -2.60 -6.56 0.22
C ASN A 492 -3.59 -7.46 -0.56
N TRP A 493 -3.16 -8.03 -1.70
CA TRP A 493 -4.00 -8.90 -2.51
C TRP A 493 -4.62 -10.06 -1.71
N GLY A 494 -3.80 -10.77 -0.93
CA GLY A 494 -4.22 -11.91 -0.13
C GLY A 494 -4.17 -11.60 1.36
N VAL A 495 -4.99 -12.30 2.15
CA VAL A 495 -4.93 -12.25 3.62
C VAL A 495 -5.20 -13.61 4.24
N TRP A 496 -4.44 -13.91 5.28
CA TRP A 496 -4.52 -15.14 6.06
C TRP A 496 -4.07 -14.89 7.50
N GLY A 497 -4.26 -15.88 8.37
CA GLY A 497 -3.88 -15.73 9.76
C GLY A 497 -3.61 -17.05 10.44
N PHE A 498 -2.73 -17.03 11.44
CA PHE A 498 -2.27 -18.20 12.16
C PHE A 498 -1.90 -17.86 13.60
N ARG A 499 -1.73 -18.89 14.43
CA ARG A 499 -1.38 -18.78 15.85
C ARG A 499 -0.57 -19.99 16.27
N GLY A 500 0.30 -19.84 17.25
CA GLY A 500 0.90 -21.01 17.91
C GLY A 500 -0.16 -21.84 18.64
N LYS A 501 -0.03 -23.17 18.59
CA LYS A 501 -0.90 -24.10 19.29
C LYS A 501 -0.88 -23.84 20.79
N ARG A 502 -2.07 -23.84 21.39
CA ARG A 502 -2.22 -23.98 22.84
C ARG A 502 -2.27 -25.48 23.10
N TYR A 503 -1.25 -26.03 23.75
CA TYR A 503 -1.35 -27.40 24.24
C TYR A 503 -2.56 -27.43 25.17
N GLU A 504 -3.65 -28.10 24.75
CA GLU A 504 -4.62 -28.60 25.72
C GLU A 504 -3.79 -29.45 26.68
N ALA A 505 -3.91 -29.20 27.98
CA ALA A 505 -3.26 -30.03 28.98
C ALA A 505 -3.74 -31.47 28.75
N GLN A 506 -3.00 -32.25 27.98
CA GLN A 506 -3.22 -33.68 27.88
C GLN A 506 -3.05 -34.16 29.30
N LYS A 507 -4.16 -34.57 29.94
CA LYS A 507 -4.07 -35.38 31.14
C LYS A 507 -3.15 -36.53 30.76
N LYS A 508 -1.92 -36.55 31.29
CA LYS A 508 -1.13 -37.76 31.32
C LYS A 508 -2.07 -38.80 31.91
N ASN A 509 -2.53 -39.75 31.10
CA ASN A 509 -3.09 -40.97 31.64
C ASN A 509 -1.95 -41.58 32.43
N LEU A 510 -1.99 -41.36 33.74
CA LEU A 510 -1.28 -42.18 34.72
C LEU A 510 -1.96 -43.55 34.63
N GLU A 511 -1.58 -44.32 33.62
CA GLU A 511 -1.88 -45.74 33.60
C GLU A 511 -1.07 -46.38 34.73
N GLN A 512 -1.82 -47.07 35.58
CA GLN A 512 -1.41 -47.70 36.85
C GLN A 512 -0.47 -48.88 36.64
#